data_AF-A0A8T4B7N4-F1
#
_entry.id   AF-A0A8T4B7N4-F1
#
_cell.length_a   1.000
_cell.length_b   1.000
_cell.length_c   1.000
_cell.angle_alpha   90.00
_cell.angle_beta   90.00
_cell.angle_gamma   90.00
#
_symmetry.space_group_name_H-M   'P 1'
#
loop_
_entity.id
_entity.type
_entity.pdbx_description
1 polymer ?
#
loop_
_entity_poly.entity_id
_entity_poly.type
_entity_poly.pdbx_seq_one_letter_code
_entity_poly.pdbx_strand_id
1 'polypeptide(L)'
;MRGKSLMALMLALMLLAPVQGGDVTAQQNQPEDPKQPNANNTTMYLYHDGFADAWSHFATNDTESTTEGELREEKDNGVIDINLRFRMKPELDKRLLMTENGEFRGNFKIDVGGDWTNDNNGPCNNDCENLNITIFRGGAEVYTNQFTGIQQGEQTVPFAFAVTEDHMEWAGLDDNPIIEVTMKLKGDLSSGFFTQTGEPAWFAIKLGEESRFEMPIDDESWNEEFQAGDDGMMDTEDTPGFTLVAASAAIGMAMFINQRRYEETDE
;
A
#
# COMPACT_ATOMS: atom_id res chain seq x y z
N MET A 1 -71.33 9.16 1.18
CA MET A 1 -70.29 10.02 0.60
C MET A 1 -69.37 10.60 1.69
N ARG A 2 -68.69 9.77 2.50
CA ARG A 2 -67.78 10.24 3.57
C ARG A 2 -66.41 9.53 3.62
N GLY A 3 -66.23 8.42 2.90
CA GLY A 3 -64.93 7.71 2.86
C GLY A 3 -63.97 8.16 1.76
N LYS A 4 -64.47 8.73 0.65
CA LYS A 4 -63.62 9.15 -0.49
C LYS A 4 -62.87 10.46 -0.27
N SER A 5 -63.34 11.31 0.63
CA SER A 5 -62.70 12.61 0.93
C SER A 5 -61.51 12.49 1.90
N LEU A 6 -61.51 11.46 2.76
CA LEU A 6 -60.42 11.22 3.71
C LEU A 6 -59.16 10.66 3.04
N MET A 7 -59.34 9.82 2.02
CA MET A 7 -58.22 9.20 1.29
C MET A 7 -57.46 10.22 0.43
N ALA A 8 -58.15 11.19 -0.16
CA ALA A 8 -57.53 12.27 -0.93
C ALA A 8 -56.76 13.26 -0.06
N LEU A 9 -57.22 13.52 1.18
CA LEU A 9 -56.53 14.40 2.13
C LEU A 9 -55.24 13.77 2.65
N MET A 10 -55.23 12.44 2.84
CA MET A 10 -54.05 11.70 3.32
C MET A 10 -52.95 11.57 2.26
N LEU A 11 -53.33 11.41 0.98
CA LEU A 11 -52.41 11.42 -0.17
C LEU A 11 -51.80 12.80 -0.43
N ALA A 12 -52.56 13.88 -0.21
CA ALA A 12 -52.05 15.24 -0.33
C ALA A 12 -51.05 15.61 0.78
N LEU A 13 -51.20 15.03 1.99
CA LEU A 13 -50.27 15.24 3.10
C LEU A 13 -48.93 14.50 2.90
N MET A 14 -48.91 13.37 2.19
CA MET A 14 -47.67 12.66 1.85
C MET A 14 -46.85 13.37 0.75
N LEU A 15 -47.48 14.21 -0.07
CA LEU A 15 -46.81 15.07 -1.06
C LEU A 15 -46.26 16.38 -0.47
N LEU A 16 -46.56 16.66 0.82
CA LEU A 16 -46.10 17.85 1.54
C LEU A 16 -45.03 17.56 2.59
N ALA A 17 -44.65 16.29 2.79
CA ALA A 17 -43.42 15.98 3.48
C ALA A 17 -42.28 16.35 2.52
N PRO A 18 -41.37 17.29 2.88
CA PRO A 18 -40.11 17.33 2.17
C PRO A 18 -39.56 15.91 2.26
N VAL A 19 -39.24 15.30 1.11
CA VAL A 19 -38.17 14.32 1.08
C VAL A 19 -36.98 15.13 1.57
N GLN A 20 -36.73 15.09 2.88
CA GLN A 20 -35.41 15.32 3.40
C GLN A 20 -34.61 14.20 2.73
N GLY A 21 -34.07 14.52 1.55
CA GLY A 21 -32.86 13.89 1.10
C GLY A 21 -31.93 14.11 2.28
N GLY A 22 -31.80 13.07 3.10
CA GLY A 22 -30.73 13.05 4.07
C GLY A 22 -29.50 13.40 3.27
N ASP A 23 -28.78 14.42 3.74
CA ASP A 23 -27.49 14.77 3.17
C ASP A 23 -26.78 13.49 2.79
N VAL A 24 -26.42 13.34 1.53
CA VAL A 24 -25.45 12.36 1.08
C VAL A 24 -24.07 12.78 1.63
N THR A 25 -23.97 12.88 2.96
CA THR A 25 -22.72 12.80 3.71
C THR A 25 -22.38 11.33 3.99
N ALA A 26 -22.97 10.39 3.24
CA ALA A 26 -22.68 8.96 3.29
C ALA A 26 -21.29 8.58 2.74
N GLN A 27 -20.40 9.56 2.53
CA GLN A 27 -19.00 9.35 2.16
C GLN A 27 -18.01 9.91 3.19
N GLN A 28 -18.46 10.26 4.41
CA GLN A 28 -17.58 10.54 5.53
C GLN A 28 -17.83 9.52 6.64
N ASN A 29 -16.78 8.76 6.98
CA ASN A 29 -16.68 7.73 8.02
C ASN A 29 -16.87 6.26 7.60
N GLN A 30 -16.33 5.83 6.46
CA GLN A 30 -15.70 4.50 6.52
C GLN A 30 -14.46 4.63 7.41
N PRO A 31 -14.29 3.76 8.42
CA PRO A 31 -13.04 3.73 9.17
C PRO A 31 -11.90 3.51 8.18
N GLU A 32 -10.92 4.41 8.16
CA GLU A 32 -9.70 4.20 7.36
C GLU A 32 -9.05 2.89 7.83
N ASP A 33 -8.68 2.02 6.88
CA ASP A 33 -8.00 0.78 7.20
C ASP A 33 -6.63 1.12 7.79
N PRO A 34 -6.34 0.78 9.06
CA PRO A 34 -5.04 1.08 9.67
C PRO A 34 -3.89 0.37 8.96
N LYS A 35 -4.15 -0.69 8.18
CA LYS A 35 -3.13 -1.39 7.38
C LYS A 35 -2.73 -0.61 6.11
N GLN A 36 -3.52 0.37 5.69
CA GLN A 36 -3.22 1.29 4.58
C GLN A 36 -2.47 2.53 5.09
N PRO A 37 -1.64 3.16 4.24
CA PRO A 37 -1.01 4.43 4.59
C PRO A 37 -2.05 5.55 4.67
N ASN A 38 -1.80 6.52 5.53
CA ASN A 38 -2.62 7.74 5.65
C ASN A 38 -1.76 8.95 6.04
N ALA A 39 -2.37 10.13 6.07
CA ALA A 39 -1.69 11.39 6.36
C ALA A 39 -0.96 11.43 7.73
N ASN A 40 -1.37 10.59 8.68
CA ASN A 40 -0.75 10.52 10.00
C ASN A 40 0.23 9.35 10.15
N ASN A 41 0.27 8.41 9.18
CA ASN A 41 1.09 7.22 9.26
C ASN A 41 1.58 6.77 7.88
N THR A 42 2.86 7.01 7.64
CA THR A 42 3.61 6.62 6.43
C THR A 42 4.67 5.56 6.74
N THR A 43 4.62 4.96 7.93
CA THR A 43 5.57 3.93 8.37
C THR A 43 4.95 2.55 8.23
N MET A 44 5.67 1.69 7.51
CA MET A 44 5.33 0.30 7.29
C MET A 44 6.15 -0.61 8.22
N TYR A 45 5.54 -1.69 8.69
CA TYR A 45 6.12 -2.67 9.60
C TYR A 45 6.12 -4.07 8.99
N LEU A 46 7.05 -4.91 9.44
CA LEU A 46 7.22 -6.29 8.96
C LEU A 46 6.50 -7.29 9.87
N TYR A 47 5.88 -8.29 9.28
CA TYR A 47 5.13 -9.34 9.98
C TYR A 47 5.37 -10.71 9.34
N HIS A 48 5.22 -11.75 10.14
CA HIS A 48 5.40 -13.13 9.71
C HIS A 48 4.55 -14.06 10.58
N ASP A 49 3.97 -15.13 10.01
CA ASP A 49 3.12 -16.07 10.75
C ASP A 49 3.91 -17.08 11.61
N GLY A 50 5.23 -17.08 11.48
CA GLY A 50 6.15 -18.03 12.13
C GLY A 50 6.37 -19.31 11.34
N PHE A 51 5.76 -19.44 10.15
CA PHE A 51 5.85 -20.61 9.28
C PHE A 51 6.34 -20.22 7.88
N ALA A 52 5.47 -19.70 7.03
CA ALA A 52 5.76 -19.53 5.60
C ALA A 52 5.39 -18.14 5.05
N ASP A 53 4.45 -17.45 5.69
CA ASP A 53 3.90 -16.21 5.14
C ASP A 53 4.58 -15.00 5.78
N ALA A 54 5.19 -14.17 4.93
CA ALA A 54 5.82 -12.90 5.28
C ALA A 54 5.06 -11.74 4.63
N TRP A 55 4.65 -10.74 5.41
CA TRP A 55 3.93 -9.57 4.87
C TRP A 55 4.32 -8.28 5.57
N SER A 56 3.87 -7.17 5.02
CA SER A 56 4.05 -5.85 5.61
C SER A 56 2.77 -5.02 5.50
N HIS A 57 2.59 -4.06 6.40
CA HIS A 57 1.52 -3.05 6.35
C HIS A 57 1.79 -1.90 7.31
N PHE A 58 0.95 -0.86 7.26
CA PHE A 58 1.15 0.38 8.03
C PHE A 58 0.64 0.31 9.47
N ALA A 59 -0.25 -0.62 9.81
CA ALA A 59 -0.70 -0.77 11.21
C ALA A 59 0.47 -1.22 12.10
N THR A 60 0.52 -0.69 13.33
CA THR A 60 1.59 -0.96 14.31
C THR A 60 1.50 -2.34 14.97
N ASN A 61 0.40 -3.07 14.76
CA ASN A 61 0.26 -4.44 15.22
C ASN A 61 -0.45 -5.31 14.17
N ASP A 62 -0.18 -6.62 14.23
CA ASP A 62 -0.95 -7.64 13.54
C ASP A 62 -1.13 -8.85 14.46
N THR A 63 -2.39 -9.26 14.69
CA THR A 63 -2.72 -10.42 15.52
C THR A 63 -2.40 -11.75 14.85
N GLU A 64 -2.21 -11.74 13.52
CA GLU A 64 -1.80 -12.93 12.74
C GLU A 64 -0.28 -13.13 12.77
N SER A 65 0.48 -12.14 13.23
CA SER A 65 1.94 -12.24 13.34
C SER A 65 2.34 -13.15 14.51
N THR A 66 3.53 -13.73 14.40
CA THR A 66 4.16 -14.53 15.46
C THR A 66 4.22 -13.78 16.79
N THR A 67 3.90 -14.47 17.88
CA THR A 67 3.92 -13.92 19.24
C THR A 67 5.32 -13.64 19.76
N GLU A 68 6.33 -14.26 19.15
CA GLU A 68 7.74 -14.05 19.53
C GLU A 68 8.26 -12.67 19.08
N GLY A 69 7.56 -12.01 18.16
CA GLY A 69 8.00 -10.71 17.62
C GLY A 69 9.30 -10.78 16.81
N GLU A 70 9.73 -11.98 16.45
CA GLU A 70 10.89 -12.23 15.60
C GLU A 70 10.67 -13.47 14.73
N LEU A 71 11.33 -13.49 13.58
CA LEU A 71 11.55 -14.70 12.80
C LEU A 71 13.00 -15.12 13.00
N ARG A 72 13.23 -16.34 13.50
CA ARG A 72 14.55 -16.89 13.80
C ARG A 72 14.76 -18.23 13.10
N GLU A 73 15.91 -18.35 12.44
CA GLU A 73 16.45 -19.59 11.89
C GLU A 73 17.81 -19.89 12.52
N GLU A 74 18.05 -21.15 12.88
CA GLU A 74 19.28 -21.57 13.54
C GLU A 74 19.71 -22.96 13.07
N LYS A 75 21.02 -23.16 12.96
CA LYS A 75 21.61 -24.41 12.51
C LYS A 75 23.01 -24.60 13.10
N ASP A 76 23.19 -25.72 13.79
CA ASP A 76 24.47 -26.10 14.38
C ASP A 76 25.58 -26.22 13.33
N ASN A 77 25.33 -26.98 12.26
CA ASN A 77 26.31 -27.23 11.20
C ASN A 77 25.66 -27.16 9.82
N GLY A 78 26.28 -26.38 8.94
CA GLY A 78 25.88 -26.20 7.56
C GLY A 78 25.33 -24.80 7.27
N VAL A 79 24.84 -24.64 6.04
CA VAL A 79 24.39 -23.34 5.51
C VAL A 79 22.93 -23.09 5.87
N ILE A 80 22.64 -21.84 6.22
CA ILE A 80 21.32 -21.23 6.30
C ILE A 80 21.21 -20.25 5.12
N ASP A 81 20.14 -20.37 4.35
CA ASP A 81 19.85 -19.53 3.18
C ASP A 81 18.59 -18.72 3.46
N ILE A 82 18.78 -17.48 3.89
CA ILE A 82 17.71 -16.56 4.22
C ILE A 82 17.25 -15.88 2.94
N ASN A 83 15.96 -16.04 2.63
CA ASN A 83 15.27 -15.32 1.57
C ASN A 83 13.86 -14.97 2.05
N LEU A 84 13.74 -13.81 2.68
CA LEU A 84 12.49 -13.31 3.23
C LEU A 84 11.95 -12.22 2.33
N ARG A 85 10.69 -12.36 1.92
CA ARG A 85 10.04 -11.42 1.03
C ARG A 85 8.71 -10.95 1.60
N PHE A 86 8.73 -9.79 2.24
CA PHE A 86 7.58 -9.15 2.85
C PHE A 86 6.81 -8.35 1.80
N ARG A 87 5.71 -8.92 1.33
CA ARG A 87 4.79 -8.24 0.40
C ARG A 87 3.73 -7.49 1.20
N MET A 88 3.34 -6.31 0.74
CA MET A 88 2.27 -5.58 1.41
C MET A 88 0.95 -6.39 1.42
N LYS A 89 0.28 -6.45 2.58
CA LYS A 89 -1.02 -7.11 2.73
C LYS A 89 -1.91 -6.32 3.72
N PRO A 90 -3.08 -5.81 3.29
CA PRO A 90 -3.63 -5.84 1.94
C PRO A 90 -2.82 -4.98 0.96
N GLU A 91 -3.04 -5.17 -0.35
CA GLU A 91 -2.44 -4.32 -1.39
C GLU A 91 -2.86 -2.86 -1.23
N LEU A 92 -2.04 -1.93 -1.71
CA LEU A 92 -2.31 -0.49 -1.67
C LEU A 92 -3.64 -0.18 -2.35
N ASP A 93 -4.48 0.58 -1.65
CA ASP A 93 -5.77 1.04 -2.19
C ASP A 93 -5.63 2.37 -2.93
N LYS A 94 -4.67 3.19 -2.50
CA LYS A 94 -4.49 4.57 -2.98
C LYS A 94 -3.28 4.70 -3.87
N ARG A 95 -3.29 5.70 -4.76
CA ARG A 95 -2.08 6.20 -5.42
C ARG A 95 -1.27 6.99 -4.39
N LEU A 96 0.04 6.86 -4.39
CA LEU A 96 0.93 7.65 -3.55
C LEU A 96 1.90 8.44 -4.42
N LEU A 97 2.14 9.68 -4.04
CA LEU A 97 3.21 10.53 -4.53
C LEU A 97 4.26 10.61 -3.42
N MET A 98 5.53 10.48 -3.77
CA MET A 98 6.63 10.71 -2.84
C MET A 98 7.09 12.17 -2.91
N THR A 99 7.43 12.76 -1.77
CA THR A 99 7.94 14.12 -1.69
C THR A 99 9.22 14.28 -2.50
N GLU A 100 9.31 15.35 -3.28
CA GLU A 100 10.49 15.68 -4.08
C GLU A 100 11.73 15.84 -3.17
N ASN A 101 12.84 15.19 -3.52
CA ASN A 101 14.06 15.11 -2.69
C ASN A 101 13.82 14.48 -1.30
N GLY A 102 12.69 13.80 -1.08
CA GLY A 102 12.44 12.97 0.07
C GLY A 102 13.36 11.75 0.11
N GLU A 103 13.39 11.06 1.24
CA GLU A 103 14.22 9.87 1.44
C GLU A 103 13.37 8.75 2.05
N PHE A 104 13.43 7.58 1.45
CA PHE A 104 12.93 6.35 2.06
C PHE A 104 13.89 5.91 3.14
N ARG A 105 13.38 5.52 4.32
CA ARG A 105 14.22 5.25 5.49
C ARG A 105 13.83 3.92 6.11
N GLY A 106 14.75 2.98 6.07
CA GLY A 106 14.59 1.69 6.72
C GLY A 106 15.45 1.56 7.96
N ASN A 107 14.93 0.85 8.95
CA ASN A 107 15.64 0.51 10.17
C ASN A 107 15.20 -0.88 10.58
N PHE A 108 15.98 -1.90 10.20
CA PHE A 108 15.68 -3.29 10.52
C PHE A 108 16.60 -3.77 11.61
N LYS A 109 16.00 -4.41 12.61
CA LYS A 109 16.74 -4.99 13.73
C LYS A 109 16.91 -6.47 13.51
N ILE A 110 18.16 -6.91 13.50
CA ILE A 110 18.55 -8.29 13.23
C ILE A 110 19.44 -8.83 14.34
N ASP A 111 19.45 -10.14 14.53
CA ASP A 111 20.43 -10.87 15.35
C ASP A 111 21.08 -11.94 14.47
N VAL A 112 22.40 -11.86 14.29
CA VAL A 112 23.14 -12.73 13.37
C VAL A 112 24.29 -13.40 14.11
N GLY A 113 24.54 -14.68 13.85
CA GLY A 113 25.76 -15.35 14.29
C GLY A 113 26.16 -16.53 13.43
N GLY A 114 27.36 -17.04 13.67
CA GLY A 114 28.08 -17.89 12.74
C GLY A 114 28.93 -17.06 11.77
N ASP A 115 29.29 -17.62 10.62
CA ASP A 115 30.09 -16.95 9.60
C ASP A 115 29.24 -16.66 8.37
N TRP A 116 29.43 -15.48 7.80
CA TRP A 116 28.83 -15.04 6.52
C TRP A 116 29.87 -14.38 5.62
N THR A 117 31.13 -14.30 6.10
CA THR A 117 32.22 -13.60 5.43
C THR A 117 33.03 -14.60 4.61
N ASN A 118 33.22 -14.31 3.33
CA ASN A 118 34.05 -15.16 2.46
C ASN A 118 35.54 -14.77 2.54
N ASP A 119 36.06 -14.54 3.76
CA ASP A 119 37.41 -14.05 4.00
C ASP A 119 38.44 -15.17 4.23
N ASN A 120 38.02 -16.43 4.14
CA ASN A 120 38.79 -17.65 4.46
C ASN A 120 39.20 -17.78 5.94
N ASN A 121 38.53 -17.06 6.83
CA ASN A 121 38.79 -17.08 8.27
C ASN A 121 37.65 -17.74 9.08
N GLY A 122 36.79 -18.50 8.41
CA GLY A 122 35.68 -19.23 9.02
C GLY A 122 35.16 -20.36 8.11
N PRO A 123 34.00 -20.96 8.45
CA PRO A 123 33.43 -22.07 7.69
C PRO A 123 32.91 -21.71 6.29
N CYS A 124 32.70 -20.43 6.00
CA CYS A 124 32.34 -19.94 4.68
C CYS A 124 33.51 -20.08 3.69
N ASN A 125 33.25 -20.73 2.55
CA ASN A 125 34.20 -21.02 1.48
C ASN A 125 33.70 -20.51 0.12
N ASN A 126 33.33 -19.23 0.04
CA ASN A 126 32.64 -18.63 -1.13
C ASN A 126 31.22 -19.19 -1.36
N ASP A 127 30.62 -19.76 -0.32
CA ASP A 127 29.24 -20.28 -0.29
C ASP A 127 28.30 -19.44 0.59
N CYS A 128 28.80 -18.32 1.14
CA CYS A 128 28.05 -17.39 1.96
C CYS A 128 27.82 -16.05 1.24
N GLU A 129 26.85 -15.28 1.70
CA GLU A 129 26.45 -14.01 1.11
C GLU A 129 26.13 -13.03 2.24
N ASN A 130 26.75 -11.84 2.19
CA ASN A 130 26.42 -10.77 3.13
C ASN A 130 24.94 -10.41 3.04
N LEU A 131 24.41 -9.82 4.12
CA LEU A 131 23.07 -9.27 4.16
C LEU A 131 22.83 -8.32 2.97
N ASN A 132 21.80 -8.60 2.20
CA ASN A 132 21.29 -7.71 1.16
C ASN A 132 19.85 -7.33 1.50
N ILE A 133 19.55 -6.03 1.40
CA ILE A 133 18.19 -5.51 1.54
C ILE A 133 17.82 -4.90 0.20
N THR A 134 16.73 -5.40 -0.38
CA THR A 134 16.21 -4.93 -1.65
C THR A 134 14.77 -4.45 -1.46
N ILE A 135 14.46 -3.28 -2.00
CA ILE A 135 13.12 -2.70 -1.99
C ILE A 135 12.62 -2.69 -3.43
N PHE A 136 11.40 -3.19 -3.62
CA PHE A 136 10.72 -3.16 -4.91
C PHE A 136 9.46 -2.30 -4.84
N ARG A 137 9.19 -1.64 -5.96
CA ARG A 137 7.90 -1.05 -6.34
C ARG A 137 7.23 -2.01 -7.30
N GLY A 138 6.30 -2.83 -6.81
CA GLY A 138 5.71 -3.91 -7.58
C GLY A 138 6.77 -4.89 -8.10
N GLY A 139 6.98 -4.90 -9.42
CA GLY A 139 8.01 -5.72 -10.08
C GLY A 139 9.38 -5.04 -10.26
N ALA A 140 9.49 -3.73 -10.01
CA ALA A 140 10.70 -2.96 -10.27
C ALA A 140 11.55 -2.79 -9.00
N GLU A 141 12.84 -3.10 -9.07
CA GLU A 141 13.81 -2.82 -8.01
C GLU A 141 14.08 -1.32 -7.94
N VAL A 142 13.84 -0.70 -6.78
CA VAL A 142 14.09 0.74 -6.55
C VAL A 142 15.31 0.98 -5.66
N TYR A 143 15.70 -0.01 -4.87
CA TYR A 143 16.88 0.05 -4.02
C TYR A 143 17.41 -1.35 -3.75
N THR A 144 18.73 -1.51 -3.80
CA THR A 144 19.42 -2.69 -3.30
C THR A 144 20.72 -2.24 -2.62
N ASN A 145 21.06 -2.84 -1.49
CA ASN A 145 22.34 -2.59 -0.86
C ASN A 145 22.84 -3.79 -0.07
N GLN A 146 24.11 -4.12 -0.31
CA GLN A 146 24.82 -5.16 0.40
C GLN A 146 25.55 -4.58 1.62
N PHE A 147 25.23 -5.10 2.81
CA PHE A 147 25.82 -4.66 4.07
C PHE A 147 27.00 -5.55 4.45
N THR A 148 28.21 -5.07 4.24
CA THR A 148 29.45 -5.81 4.54
C THR A 148 30.00 -5.55 5.95
N GLY A 149 29.45 -4.58 6.67
CA GLY A 149 29.94 -4.14 7.99
C GLY A 149 29.14 -4.66 9.19
N ILE A 150 28.22 -5.60 8.99
CA ILE A 150 27.41 -6.17 10.07
C ILE A 150 28.27 -6.92 11.09
N GLN A 151 27.89 -6.88 12.36
CA GLN A 151 28.58 -7.56 13.46
C GLN A 151 27.75 -8.75 13.97
N GLN A 152 28.39 -9.69 14.65
CA GLN A 152 27.68 -10.78 15.33
C GLN A 152 26.86 -10.23 16.51
N GLY A 153 25.68 -10.81 16.72
CA GLY A 153 24.70 -10.43 17.73
C GLY A 153 23.62 -9.47 17.22
N GLU A 154 22.84 -8.95 18.16
CA GLU A 154 21.74 -8.03 17.88
C GLU A 154 22.25 -6.64 17.46
N GLN A 155 21.81 -6.17 16.29
CA GLN A 155 22.12 -4.84 15.78
C GLN A 155 20.99 -4.27 14.93
N THR A 156 21.05 -2.96 14.73
CA THR A 156 20.17 -2.23 13.83
C THR A 156 20.90 -1.94 12.51
N VAL A 157 20.24 -2.25 11.39
CA VAL A 157 20.73 -1.97 10.04
C VAL A 157 19.92 -0.80 9.47
N PRO A 158 20.42 0.45 9.60
CA PRO A 158 19.79 1.61 8.98
C PRO A 158 20.14 1.66 7.49
N PHE A 159 19.17 2.04 6.68
CA PHE A 159 19.39 2.34 5.28
C PHE A 159 18.48 3.45 4.81
N ALA A 160 18.92 4.17 3.80
CA ALA A 160 18.12 5.23 3.23
C ALA A 160 18.47 5.46 1.76
N PHE A 161 17.48 5.86 0.97
CA PHE A 161 17.67 6.18 -0.44
C PHE A 161 16.72 7.28 -0.88
N ALA A 162 17.23 8.16 -1.75
CA ALA A 162 16.49 9.32 -2.21
C ALA A 162 15.37 8.93 -3.19
N VAL A 163 14.30 9.71 -3.18
CA VAL A 163 13.26 9.68 -4.21
C VAL A 163 13.86 10.13 -5.55
N THR A 164 13.61 9.39 -6.62
CA THR A 164 13.96 9.73 -8.00
C THR A 164 12.69 9.83 -8.83
N GLU A 165 12.75 10.55 -9.95
CA GLU A 165 11.61 10.72 -10.88
C GLU A 165 11.02 9.37 -11.31
N ASP A 166 11.86 8.34 -11.53
CA ASP A 166 11.43 7.03 -12.01
C ASP A 166 10.55 6.24 -11.02
N HIS A 167 10.57 6.59 -9.74
CA HIS A 167 9.87 5.86 -8.68
C HIS A 167 9.19 6.79 -7.65
N MET A 168 8.81 7.99 -8.09
CA MET A 168 8.12 8.97 -7.24
C MET A 168 6.62 8.67 -7.09
N GLU A 169 5.99 8.08 -8.10
CA GLU A 169 4.58 7.67 -8.05
C GLU A 169 4.46 6.18 -7.75
N TRP A 170 3.47 5.79 -6.95
CA TRP A 170 3.17 4.41 -6.60
C TRP A 170 1.66 4.19 -6.76
N ALA A 171 1.26 3.43 -7.78
CA ALA A 171 -0.12 3.04 -8.01
C ALA A 171 -0.55 1.89 -7.09
N GLY A 172 -1.76 1.96 -6.54
CA GLY A 172 -2.19 1.02 -5.51
C GLY A 172 -2.20 -0.47 -5.93
N LEU A 173 -2.63 -0.76 -7.15
CA LEU A 173 -2.74 -2.14 -7.63
C LEU A 173 -1.41 -2.70 -8.13
N ASP A 174 -0.62 -1.89 -8.83
CA ASP A 174 0.53 -2.38 -9.59
C ASP A 174 1.87 -2.19 -8.85
N ASP A 175 1.96 -1.17 -8.00
CA ASP A 175 3.22 -0.71 -7.41
C ASP A 175 3.33 -1.03 -5.92
N ASN A 176 2.74 -2.13 -5.48
CA ASN A 176 2.80 -2.58 -4.08
C ASN A 176 4.25 -2.69 -3.56
N PRO A 177 4.58 -2.13 -2.39
CA PRO A 177 5.91 -2.25 -1.82
C PRO A 177 6.23 -3.69 -1.43
N ILE A 178 7.45 -4.10 -1.76
CA ILE A 178 7.99 -5.38 -1.37
C ILE A 178 9.37 -5.16 -0.77
N ILE A 179 9.58 -5.72 0.41
CA ILE A 179 10.86 -5.71 1.10
C ILE A 179 11.43 -7.12 1.03
N GLU A 180 12.61 -7.27 0.44
CA GLU A 180 13.33 -8.52 0.36
C GLU A 180 14.61 -8.44 1.18
N VAL A 181 14.81 -9.44 2.05
CA VAL A 181 15.98 -9.57 2.91
C VAL A 181 16.63 -10.91 2.59
N THR A 182 17.87 -10.88 2.11
CA THR A 182 18.62 -12.08 1.79
C THR A 182 19.95 -12.13 2.53
N MET A 183 20.36 -13.33 2.91
CA MET A 183 21.66 -13.58 3.56
C MET A 183 21.98 -15.06 3.50
N LYS A 184 23.25 -15.43 3.33
CA LYS A 184 23.71 -16.81 3.50
C LYS A 184 24.82 -16.87 4.53
N LEU A 185 24.60 -17.68 5.56
CA LEU A 185 25.49 -17.84 6.69
C LEU A 185 25.66 -19.31 7.05
N LYS A 186 26.71 -19.65 7.78
CA LYS A 186 27.14 -21.02 8.00
C LYS A 186 27.67 -21.25 9.40
N GLY A 187 27.19 -22.33 10.01
CA GLY A 187 27.70 -22.86 11.27
C GLY A 187 28.59 -24.08 11.03
N ASP A 188 29.49 -24.35 11.98
CA ASP A 188 30.41 -25.49 11.95
C ASP A 188 30.45 -26.27 13.27
N LEU A 189 29.45 -26.07 14.12
CA LEU A 189 29.33 -26.75 15.40
C LEU A 189 29.28 -28.27 15.19
N SER A 190 30.29 -28.95 15.70
CA SER A 190 30.43 -30.39 15.64
C SER A 190 30.57 -30.97 17.04
N SER A 191 29.80 -32.02 17.33
CA SER A 191 29.87 -32.75 18.58
C SER A 191 30.63 -34.06 18.40
N GLY A 192 31.75 -34.19 19.12
CA GLY A 192 32.49 -35.44 19.29
C GLY A 192 32.07 -36.19 20.55
N PHE A 193 32.61 -37.39 20.77
CA PHE A 193 32.26 -38.25 21.91
C PHE A 193 32.55 -37.63 23.29
N PHE A 194 33.44 -36.61 23.37
CA PHE A 194 33.76 -35.90 24.62
C PHE A 194 33.98 -34.37 24.48
N THR A 195 33.88 -33.79 23.28
CA THR A 195 34.17 -32.37 23.04
C THR A 195 33.25 -31.80 21.98
N GLN A 196 32.82 -30.55 22.16
CA GLN A 196 32.13 -29.77 21.14
C GLN A 196 33.09 -28.69 20.62
N THR A 197 33.14 -28.51 19.31
CA THR A 197 34.01 -27.55 18.62
C THR A 197 33.24 -26.82 17.52
N GLY A 198 33.59 -25.57 17.26
CA GLY A 198 32.90 -24.72 16.28
C GLY A 198 31.81 -23.85 16.90
N GLU A 199 31.10 -23.12 16.05
CA GLU A 199 30.00 -22.22 16.41
C GLU A 199 28.75 -22.51 15.55
N PRO A 200 27.54 -22.46 16.14
CA PRO A 200 26.31 -22.55 15.36
C PRO A 200 26.09 -21.26 14.56
N ALA A 201 25.29 -21.35 13.50
CA ALA A 201 24.80 -20.19 12.78
C ALA A 201 23.35 -19.88 13.15
N TRP A 202 23.01 -18.60 13.22
CA TRP A 202 21.63 -18.14 13.40
C TRP A 202 21.40 -16.80 12.71
N PHE A 203 20.17 -16.61 12.24
CA PHE A 203 19.68 -15.34 11.75
C PHE A 203 18.31 -15.11 12.37
N ALA A 204 18.10 -13.93 12.93
CA ALA A 204 16.79 -13.47 13.32
C ALA A 204 16.55 -12.04 12.83
N ILE A 205 15.31 -11.76 12.46
CA ILE A 205 14.82 -10.40 12.19
C ILE A 205 13.66 -10.10 13.14
N LYS A 206 13.74 -8.98 13.86
CA LYS A 206 12.65 -8.50 14.70
C LYS A 206 11.53 -7.97 13.82
N LEU A 207 10.29 -8.14 14.27
CA LEU A 207 9.07 -7.78 13.55
C LEU A 207 8.35 -6.62 14.26
N GLY A 208 7.32 -6.07 13.64
CA GLY A 208 6.57 -4.94 14.18
C GLY A 208 7.44 -3.67 14.30
N GLU A 209 7.26 -2.92 15.39
CA GLU A 209 7.88 -1.59 15.59
C GLU A 209 9.42 -1.58 15.64
N GLU A 210 10.04 -2.74 15.88
CA GLU A 210 11.50 -2.91 15.92
C GLU A 210 12.13 -2.95 14.52
N SER A 211 11.34 -3.24 13.47
CA SER A 211 11.77 -3.20 12.07
C SER A 211 10.79 -2.42 11.22
N ARG A 212 11.18 -1.20 10.85
CA ARG A 212 10.31 -0.23 10.20
C ARG A 212 10.87 0.28 8.88
N PHE A 213 9.96 0.64 7.98
CA PHE A 213 10.24 1.26 6.70
C PHE A 213 9.36 2.50 6.53
N GLU A 214 9.96 3.67 6.57
CA GLU A 214 9.31 4.97 6.44
C GLU A 214 9.36 5.44 4.99
N MET A 215 8.19 5.74 4.43
CA MET A 215 8.05 6.27 3.08
C MET A 215 7.85 7.79 3.15
N PRO A 216 8.55 8.58 2.32
CA PRO A 216 8.39 10.04 2.26
C PRO A 216 7.16 10.38 1.41
N ILE A 217 5.97 9.98 1.87
CA ILE A 217 4.72 10.20 1.14
C ILE A 217 4.36 11.69 1.22
N ASP A 218 4.09 12.27 0.06
CA ASP A 218 3.69 13.66 -0.07
C ASP A 218 2.25 13.88 0.37
N ASP A 219 1.96 15.03 0.98
CA ASP A 219 0.62 15.41 1.42
C ASP A 219 -0.37 15.49 0.26
N GLU A 220 0.11 15.77 -0.96
CA GLU A 220 -0.72 15.76 -2.18
C GLU A 220 -1.34 14.39 -2.45
N SER A 221 -0.73 13.30 -1.95
CA SER A 221 -1.28 11.94 -2.03
C SER A 221 -2.67 11.83 -1.40
N TRP A 222 -3.04 12.73 -0.48
CA TRP A 222 -4.32 12.64 0.22
C TRP A 222 -5.43 13.46 -0.44
N ASN A 223 -5.12 14.21 -1.49
CA ASN A 223 -6.07 15.06 -2.20
C ASN A 223 -6.95 14.24 -3.15
N GLU A 224 -8.24 14.58 -3.21
CA GLU A 224 -9.21 13.93 -4.11
C GLU A 224 -8.80 14.07 -5.58
N GLU A 225 -8.23 15.21 -5.97
CA GLU A 225 -7.75 15.47 -7.33
C GLU A 225 -6.62 14.52 -7.74
N PHE A 226 -5.65 14.29 -6.85
CA PHE A 226 -4.57 13.34 -7.10
C PHE A 226 -5.08 11.89 -7.18
N GLN A 227 -5.99 11.52 -6.28
CA GLN A 227 -6.60 10.17 -6.28
C GLN A 227 -7.48 9.94 -7.51
N ALA A 228 -8.11 10.98 -8.06
CA ALA A 228 -8.88 10.89 -9.31
C ALA A 228 -7.99 10.63 -10.54
N GLY A 229 -6.70 10.96 -10.45
CA GLY A 229 -5.73 10.77 -11.54
C GLY A 229 -5.98 11.66 -12.75
N ASP A 230 -5.32 11.35 -13.86
CA ASP A 230 -5.38 12.14 -15.11
C ASP A 230 -6.76 12.03 -15.82
N ASP A 231 -7.56 11.04 -15.43
CA ASP A 231 -8.97 10.87 -15.83
C ASP A 231 -9.93 11.78 -15.02
N GLY A 232 -9.41 12.43 -13.97
CA GLY A 232 -10.09 13.40 -13.12
C GLY A 232 -10.17 14.80 -13.74
N MET A 233 -9.51 15.03 -14.88
CA MET A 233 -9.88 16.10 -15.80
C MET A 233 -11.22 15.77 -16.44
N MET A 234 -12.30 15.86 -15.66
CA MET A 234 -13.53 16.38 -16.23
C MET A 234 -13.12 17.67 -16.93
N ASP A 235 -13.29 17.71 -18.25
CA ASP A 235 -13.38 18.95 -18.99
C ASP A 235 -14.04 19.97 -18.06
N THR A 236 -13.35 21.07 -17.79
CA THR A 236 -13.97 22.23 -17.16
C THR A 236 -14.96 22.83 -18.17
N GLU A 237 -16.06 22.12 -18.41
CA GLU A 237 -17.35 22.65 -18.79
C GLU A 237 -18.38 22.00 -17.85
N ASP A 238 -18.98 22.88 -17.03
CA ASP A 238 -20.13 22.66 -16.18
C ASP A 238 -19.93 21.98 -14.82
N THR A 239 -19.16 22.65 -13.95
CA THR A 239 -19.67 22.81 -12.58
C THR A 239 -20.84 23.78 -12.61
N PRO A 240 -22.01 23.39 -12.07
CA PRO A 240 -22.58 24.30 -11.10
C PRO A 240 -23.01 23.55 -9.85
N GLY A 241 -22.36 23.89 -8.74
CA GLY A 241 -23.02 23.85 -7.45
C GLY A 241 -24.28 24.72 -7.51
N PHE A 242 -25.41 24.13 -7.12
CA PHE A 242 -26.72 24.76 -6.96
C PHE A 242 -27.31 25.45 -8.19
N THR A 243 -27.89 24.68 -9.12
CA THR A 243 -29.00 25.20 -9.95
C THR A 243 -30.19 24.26 -9.94
N LEU A 244 -31.23 24.74 -9.26
CA LEU A 244 -32.65 24.49 -9.47
C LEU A 244 -32.95 23.61 -10.70
N VAL A 245 -33.48 22.40 -10.49
CA VAL A 245 -34.09 21.59 -11.56
C VAL A 245 -35.30 22.38 -12.08
N ALA A 246 -35.08 23.25 -13.06
CA ALA A 246 -36.12 23.91 -13.82
C ALA A 246 -36.57 22.95 -14.92
N ALA A 247 -37.63 22.19 -14.62
CA ALA A 247 -38.35 21.41 -15.61
C ALA A 247 -38.89 22.34 -16.71
N SER A 248 -38.29 22.32 -17.90
CA SER A 248 -38.86 22.94 -19.09
C SER A 248 -39.52 21.90 -19.99
N ALA A 249 -40.84 21.83 -19.80
CA ALA A 249 -41.93 21.44 -20.69
C ALA A 249 -41.60 20.98 -22.13
N ALA A 250 -42.35 19.95 -22.54
CA ALA A 250 -42.51 19.49 -23.90
C ALA A 250 -42.81 20.61 -24.90
N ILE A 251 -42.09 20.63 -26.03
CA ILE A 251 -42.46 21.40 -27.21
C ILE A 251 -42.52 20.43 -28.39
N GLY A 252 -43.75 20.21 -28.88
CA GLY A 252 -44.02 19.45 -30.09
C GLY A 252 -43.47 20.16 -31.32
N MET A 253 -42.80 19.42 -32.19
CA MET A 253 -42.38 19.91 -33.50
C MET A 253 -43.44 19.56 -34.55
N ALA A 254 -44.16 20.58 -35.00
CA ALA A 254 -44.94 20.56 -36.23
C ALA A 254 -44.35 21.60 -37.21
N MET A 255 -44.51 21.28 -38.50
CA MET A 255 -44.26 22.08 -39.71
C MET A 255 -42.86 22.04 -40.32
N PHE A 256 -42.71 21.13 -41.29
CA PHE A 256 -41.98 21.45 -42.52
C PHE A 256 -42.96 22.11 -43.51
N ILE A 257 -42.78 23.40 -43.77
CA ILE A 257 -43.29 24.05 -44.99
C ILE A 257 -42.06 24.45 -45.79
N ASN A 258 -41.88 23.81 -46.95
CA ASN A 258 -40.94 24.30 -47.96
C ASN A 258 -41.76 24.94 -49.09
N GLN A 259 -41.68 26.26 -49.19
CA GLN A 259 -42.25 27.05 -50.27
C GLN A 259 -41.41 26.90 -51.55
N ARG A 260 -42.05 26.44 -52.62
CA ARG A 260 -41.78 26.80 -54.03
C ARG A 260 -43.09 26.56 -54.78
N ARG A 261 -43.56 27.37 -55.72
CA ARG A 261 -43.23 28.70 -56.27
C ARG A 261 -44.43 29.00 -57.20
N TYR A 262 -44.90 30.24 -57.18
CA TYR A 262 -45.80 30.97 -58.10
C TYR A 262 -46.39 30.27 -59.35
N GLU A 263 -47.70 30.44 -59.54
CA GLU A 263 -48.41 31.12 -60.66
C GLU A 263 -49.90 30.75 -60.54
N GLU A 264 -50.74 31.66 -60.03
CA GLU A 264 -51.57 32.63 -60.77
C GLU A 264 -52.77 32.00 -61.52
N THR A 265 -53.98 32.46 -61.12
CA THR A 265 -55.23 32.61 -61.90
C THR A 265 -55.91 31.33 -62.40
N ASP A 266 -57.23 31.17 -62.49
CA ASP A 266 -58.44 31.86 -62.04
C ASP A 266 -59.58 30.88 -62.40
N GLU A 267 -60.72 30.99 -61.70
CA GLU A 267 -62.04 30.37 -61.96
C GLU A 267 -62.25 28.86 -61.70
#